data_AF-A0A839NFU0-F1
#
_entry.id   AF-A0A839NFU0-F1
#
_cell.length_a   1.000
_cell.length_b   1.000
_cell.length_c   1.000
_cell.angle_alpha   90.00
_cell.angle_beta   90.00
_cell.angle_gamma   90.00
#
_symmetry.space_group_name_H-M   'P 1'
#
loop_
_entity.id
_entity.type
_entity.pdbx_description
1 polymer ?
#
loop_
_entity_poly.entity_id
_entity_poly.type
_entity_poly.pdbx_seq_one_letter_code
_entity_poly.pdbx_strand_id
1 'polypeptide(L)'
;MDISVFTEKKQNLIDIVICALNKNEVSEQERESLNTLLDIVNQYTYKNRLQKKGFLSHLIIDSLDLEYSYGENFIKFDNEIS
;
A
#
# COMPACT_ATOMS: atom_id res chain seq x y z
N MET A 1 -13.77 2.21 -10.40
CA MET A 1 -13.96 2.07 -8.94
C MET A 1 -14.67 3.31 -8.38
N ASP A 2 -15.69 3.14 -7.54
CA ASP A 2 -16.40 4.26 -6.90
C ASP A 2 -15.64 4.82 -5.68
N ILE A 3 -15.96 6.06 -5.27
CA ILE A 3 -15.25 6.77 -4.19
C ILE A 3 -15.33 6.06 -2.83
N SER A 4 -16.48 5.47 -2.51
CA SER A 4 -16.67 4.70 -1.26
C SER A 4 -15.77 3.47 -1.25
N VAL A 5 -15.81 2.67 -2.33
CA VAL A 5 -14.99 1.47 -2.50
C VAL A 5 -13.50 1.81 -2.48
N PHE A 6 -13.09 2.91 -3.12
CA PHE A 6 -11.71 3.37 -3.06
C PHE A 6 -11.28 3.73 -1.65
N THR A 7 -12.13 4.46 -0.92
CA THR A 7 -11.82 4.91 0.44
C THR A 7 -11.70 3.72 1.39
N GLU A 8 -12.64 2.77 1.30
CA GLU A 8 -12.61 1.54 2.08
C GLU A 8 -11.34 0.72 1.79
N LYS A 9 -11.04 0.46 0.52
CA LYS A 9 -9.85 -0.32 0.15
C LYS A 9 -8.55 0.37 0.54
N LYS A 10 -8.46 1.70 0.38
CA LYS A 10 -7.32 2.49 0.86
C LYS A 10 -7.16 2.34 2.37
N GLN A 11 -8.24 2.45 3.13
CA GLN A 11 -8.21 2.32 4.59
C GLN A 11 -7.76 0.91 5.01
N ASN A 12 -8.27 -0.13 4.36
CA ASN A 12 -7.85 -1.51 4.64
C ASN A 12 -6.34 -1.70 4.43
N LEU A 13 -5.74 -1.10 3.39
CA LEU A 13 -4.29 -1.15 3.19
C LEU A 13 -3.54 -0.44 4.32
N ILE A 14 -4.01 0.73 4.76
CA ILE A 14 -3.43 1.47 5.88
C ILE A 14 -3.46 0.61 7.16
N ASP A 15 -4.61 -0.01 7.43
CA ASP A 15 -4.81 -0.83 8.63
C ASP A 15 -3.89 -2.07 8.62
N ILE A 16 -3.69 -2.70 7.45
CA ILE A 16 -2.75 -3.82 7.29
C ILE A 16 -1.32 -3.37 7.66
N VAL A 17 -0.88 -2.21 7.18
CA VAL A 17 0.47 -1.70 7.46
C VAL A 17 0.64 -1.35 8.93
N ILE A 18 -0.35 -0.67 9.53
CA ILE A 18 -0.32 -0.34 10.96
C ILE A 18 -0.29 -1.61 11.80
N CYS A 19 -1.09 -2.62 11.45
CA CYS A 19 -1.05 -3.92 12.12
C CYS A 19 0.33 -4.58 12.01
N ALA A 20 0.96 -4.52 10.84
CA ALA A 20 2.31 -5.07 10.64
C ALA A 20 3.34 -4.32 11.50
N LEU A 21 3.37 -2.98 11.46
CA LEU A 21 4.29 -2.13 12.21
C LEU A 21 4.22 -2.31 13.74
N ASN A 22 3.06 -2.73 14.25
CA ASN A 22 2.81 -3.00 15.66
C ASN A 22 3.23 -4.41 16.11
N LYS A 23 3.64 -5.31 15.19
CA LYS A 23 4.20 -6.61 15.55
C LYS A 23 5.61 -6.42 16.13
N ASN A 24 5.94 -7.19 17.17
CA ASN A 24 7.23 -7.10 17.86
C ASN A 24 8.42 -7.65 17.03
N GLU A 25 8.17 -8.35 15.93
CA GLU A 25 9.18 -9.10 15.17
C GLU A 25 9.54 -8.47 13.81
N VAL A 26 9.13 -7.21 13.56
CA VAL A 26 9.46 -6.50 12.32
C VAL A 26 10.90 -6.00 12.36
N SER A 27 11.70 -6.39 11.36
CA SER A 27 13.08 -5.89 11.19
C SER A 27 13.10 -4.38 10.91
N GLU A 28 14.23 -3.70 11.16
CA GLU A 28 14.34 -2.26 10.85
C GLU A 28 14.10 -1.96 9.35
N GLN A 29 14.65 -2.78 8.47
CA GLN A 29 14.48 -2.64 7.01
C GLN A 29 13.03 -2.85 6.57
N GLU A 30 12.33 -3.84 7.15
CA GLU A 30 10.91 -4.06 6.89
C GLU A 30 10.06 -2.90 7.43
N ARG A 31 10.41 -2.36 8.61
CA ARG A 31 9.75 -1.19 9.20
C ARG A 31 9.90 0.04 8.30
N GLU A 32 11.08 0.29 7.73
CA GLU A 32 11.31 1.35 6.75
C GLU A 32 10.47 1.15 5.48
N SER A 33 10.40 -0.08 4.98
CA SER A 33 9.60 -0.44 3.80
C SER A 33 8.11 -0.21 4.05
N LEU A 34 7.60 -0.63 5.21
CA LEU A 34 6.22 -0.44 5.64
C LEU A 34 5.86 1.05 5.83
N ASN A 35 6.75 1.83 6.44
CA ASN A 35 6.56 3.28 6.56
C ASN A 35 6.51 3.97 5.20
N THR A 36 7.38 3.57 4.26
CA THR A 36 7.39 4.08 2.89
C THR A 36 6.07 3.78 2.18
N LEU A 37 5.54 2.56 2.32
CA LEU A 37 4.21 2.22 1.79
C LEU A 37 3.10 3.07 2.39
N LEU A 38 3.12 3.26 3.71
CA LEU A 38 2.11 4.05 4.41
C LEU A 38 2.07 5.49 3.88
N ASP A 39 3.24 6.12 3.73
CA ASP A 39 3.35 7.48 3.20
C ASP A 39 2.80 7.58 1.77
N ILE A 40 3.08 6.59 0.93
CA ILE A 40 2.64 6.59 -0.46
C ILE A 40 1.14 6.40 -0.55
N VAL A 41 0.58 5.40 0.14
CA VAL A 41 -0.87 5.17 0.17
C VAL A 41 -1.59 6.39 0.74
N ASN A 42 -1.04 7.07 1.73
CA ASN A 42 -1.63 8.30 2.26
C ASN A 42 -1.75 9.41 1.22
N GLN A 43 -0.82 9.50 0.26
CA GLN A 43 -0.90 10.45 -0.84
C GLN A 43 -1.94 10.08 -1.92
N TYR A 44 -2.45 8.85 -1.94
CA TYR A 44 -3.54 8.48 -2.84
C TYR A 44 -4.84 9.15 -2.40
N THR A 45 -5.49 9.81 -3.34
CA THR A 45 -6.83 10.37 -3.21
C THR A 45 -7.67 9.84 -4.35
N TYR A 46 -8.99 9.86 -4.19
CA TYR A 46 -9.87 9.45 -5.29
C TYR A 46 -9.63 10.26 -6.57
N LYS A 47 -9.24 11.54 -6.43
CA LYS A 47 -8.96 12.45 -7.55
C LYS A 47 -7.68 12.11 -8.31
N ASN A 48 -6.62 11.71 -7.61
CA ASN A 48 -5.30 11.43 -8.24
C ASN A 48 -5.05 9.94 -8.51
N ARG A 49 -5.98 9.05 -8.15
CA ARG A 49 -5.82 7.59 -8.25
C ARG A 49 -5.36 7.12 -9.63
N LEU A 50 -5.95 7.67 -10.71
CA LEU A 50 -5.63 7.26 -12.08
C LEU A 50 -4.24 7.72 -12.52
N GLN A 51 -3.78 8.87 -12.01
CA GLN A 51 -2.44 9.41 -12.29
C GLN A 51 -1.35 8.62 -11.57
N LYS A 52 -1.70 8.06 -10.40
CA LYS A 52 -0.80 7.23 -9.60
C LYS A 52 -0.93 5.73 -9.89
N LYS A 53 -1.81 5.31 -10.80
CA LYS A 53 -1.99 3.89 -11.12
C LYS A 53 -0.67 3.27 -11.63
N GLY A 54 -0.33 2.09 -11.13
CA GLY A 54 0.90 1.37 -11.45
C GLY A 54 2.07 1.70 -10.53
N PHE A 55 2.03 2.85 -9.83
CA PHE A 55 3.14 3.31 -9.00
C PHE A 55 3.40 2.38 -7.81
N LEU A 56 2.33 1.97 -7.11
CA LEU A 56 2.44 1.05 -5.98
C LEU A 56 2.98 -0.31 -6.41
N SER A 57 2.51 -0.83 -7.54
CA SER A 57 2.98 -2.13 -8.05
C SER A 57 4.46 -2.09 -8.41
N HIS A 58 4.92 -1.05 -9.12
CA HIS A 58 6.33 -0.90 -9.49
C HIS A 58 7.22 -0.74 -8.27
N LEU A 59 6.85 0.11 -7.31
CA LEU A 59 7.65 0.31 -6.11
C LEU A 59 7.83 -0.98 -5.30
N ILE A 60 6.76 -1.76 -5.15
CA ILE A 60 6.81 -3.01 -4.39
C ILE A 60 7.73 -4.03 -5.07
N ILE A 61 7.62 -4.16 -6.39
CA ILE A 61 8.45 -5.09 -7.16
C ILE A 61 9.92 -4.66 -7.16
N ASP A 62 10.18 -3.35 -7.29
CA ASP A 62 11.52 -2.84 -7.57
C ASP A 62 12.31 -2.48 -6.32
N SER A 63 11.68 -2.23 -5.17
CA SER A 63 12.34 -1.47 -4.10
C SER A 63 12.01 -1.87 -2.66
N LEU A 64 11.02 -2.73 -2.41
CA LEU A 64 10.60 -3.02 -1.04
C LEU A 64 10.82 -4.50 -0.68
N ASP A 65 11.62 -4.72 0.36
CA ASP A 65 11.86 -6.04 0.93
C ASP A 65 10.75 -6.34 1.95
N LEU A 66 9.59 -6.74 1.43
CA LEU A 66 8.37 -6.98 2.20
C LEU A 66 7.98 -8.45 2.15
N GLU A 67 7.29 -8.93 3.19
CA GLU A 67 6.60 -10.21 3.07
C GLU A 67 5.66 -10.20 1.86
N TYR A 68 5.73 -11.27 1.07
CA TYR A 68 5.00 -11.45 -0.18
C TYR A 68 3.49 -11.17 -0.03
N SER A 69 2.91 -11.49 1.13
CA SER A 69 1.49 -11.28 1.44
C SER A 69 1.08 -9.80 1.50
N TYR A 70 1.97 -8.90 1.94
CA TYR A 70 1.68 -7.46 1.92
C TYR A 70 1.69 -6.96 0.48
N GLY A 71 2.73 -7.31 -0.28
CA GLY A 71 2.90 -6.89 -1.67
C GLY A 71 1.68 -7.16 -2.55
N GLU A 72 1.10 -8.36 -2.46
CA GLU A 72 -0.09 -8.73 -3.23
C GLU A 72 -1.30 -7.82 -2.99
N ASN A 73 -1.54 -7.39 -1.74
CA ASN A 73 -2.69 -6.55 -1.39
C ASN A 73 -2.59 -5.17 -2.07
N PHE A 74 -1.40 -4.58 -2.10
CA PHE A 74 -1.17 -3.28 -2.76
C PHE A 74 -1.21 -3.40 -4.28
N ILE A 75 -0.59 -4.44 -4.85
CA ILE A 75 -0.63 -4.70 -6.31
C ILE A 75 -2.10 -4.87 -6.76
N LYS A 76 -2.89 -5.62 -5.99
CA LYS A 76 -4.32 -5.80 -6.28
C LYS A 76 -5.08 -4.48 -6.24
N PHE A 77 -4.89 -3.69 -5.18
CA PHE A 77 -5.51 -2.37 -5.08
C PHE A 77 -5.17 -1.49 -6.29
N ASP A 78 -3.89 -1.41 -6.65
CA ASP A 78 -3.38 -0.58 -7.74
C ASP A 78 -3.94 -1.01 -9.11
N ASN A 79 -4.09 -2.32 -9.35
CA ASN A 79 -4.70 -2.86 -10.57
C ASN A 79 -6.21 -2.54 -10.68
N GLU A 80 -6.92 -2.56 -9.55
CA GLU A 80 -8.36 -2.30 -9.50
C GLU A 80 -8.72 -0.80 -9.61
N ILE A 81 -7.74 0.10 -9.45
CA ILE A 81 -7.93 1.53 -9.68
C ILE A 81 -8.39 1.75 -11.13
N SER A 82 -9.64 2.19 -11.27
CA SER A 82 -10.35 2.47 -12.52
C SER A 82 -11.34 3.61 -12.31
#